data_AF-A0A1V6H840-F1
#
_entry.id   AF-A0A1V6H840-F1
#
_cell.length_a   1.000
_cell.length_b   1.000
_cell.length_c   1.000
_cell.angle_alpha   90.00
_cell.angle_beta   90.00
_cell.angle_gamma   90.00
#
_symmetry.space_group_name_H-M   'P 1'
#
loop_
_entity.id
_entity.type
_entity.pdbx_description
1 polymer ?
#
loop_
_entity_poly.entity_id
_entity_poly.type
_entity_poly.pdbx_seq_one_letter_code
_entity_poly.pdbx_strand_id
1 'polypeptide(L)'
;MVNYIRASTDTNFMLVTECGLAGRMKVDFPDKRFVGTCAICPHMKRVDLHRVLQVLEDPRPDQIVEIDATTQQKALRSIERMFDWTERKLDPTRPHSNPGEVTGAP
;
A
#
# COMPACT_ATOMS: atom_id res chain seq x y z
N MET A 1 7.96 2.76 5.17
CA MET A 1 7.66 4.16 5.57
C MET A 1 6.81 4.23 6.83
N VAL A 2 5.59 3.67 6.84
CA VAL A 2 4.67 3.74 8.00
C VAL A 2 5.29 3.17 9.27
N ASN A 3 5.94 1.99 9.21
CA ASN A 3 6.62 1.39 10.37
C ASN A 3 7.74 2.28 10.93
N TYR A 4 8.48 2.96 10.06
CA TYR A 4 9.51 3.92 10.48
C TYR A 4 8.90 5.13 11.20
N ILE A 5 7.82 5.71 10.66
CA ILE A 5 7.08 6.81 11.29
C ILE A 5 6.55 6.39 12.67
N ARG A 6 6.05 5.16 12.79
CA ARG A 6 5.54 4.60 14.04
C ARG A 6 6.64 4.44 15.11
N ALA A 7 7.81 3.97 14.71
CA ALA A 7 8.93 3.72 15.62
C ALA A 7 9.77 4.97 15.93
N SER A 8 9.77 5.97 15.05
CA SER A 8 10.54 7.20 15.23
C SER A 8 9.94 8.08 16.33
N THR A 9 10.82 8.67 17.14
CA THR A 9 10.49 9.70 18.13
C THR A 9 10.33 11.09 17.52
N ASP A 10 10.72 11.27 16.25
CA ASP A 10 10.59 12.55 15.55
C ASP A 10 9.12 12.93 15.38
N THR A 11 8.88 14.23 15.37
CA THR A 11 7.53 14.82 15.27
C THR A 11 7.26 15.48 13.93
N ASN A 12 8.26 15.62 13.05
CA ASN A 12 8.09 16.30 11.75
C ASN A 12 8.59 15.40 10.62
N PHE A 13 7.73 15.17 9.62
CA PHE A 13 8.04 14.31 8.47
C PHE A 13 7.69 15.00 7.16
N MET A 14 8.58 14.89 6.17
CA MET A 14 8.29 15.22 4.78
C MET A 14 8.03 13.93 3.99
N LEU A 15 6.87 13.81 3.38
CA LEU A 15 6.46 12.65 2.59
C LEU A 15 6.55 12.99 1.09
N VAL A 16 7.50 12.35 0.42
CA VAL A 16 7.72 12.48 -1.03
C VAL A 16 7.01 11.32 -1.74
N THR A 17 5.70 11.41 -1.83
CA THR A 17 4.81 10.36 -2.35
C THR A 17 3.43 10.94 -2.68
N GLU A 18 2.44 10.10 -2.98
CA GLU A 18 1.09 10.51 -3.31
C GLU A 18 0.38 11.20 -2.13
N CYS A 19 -0.45 12.19 -2.43
CA CYS A 19 -1.05 13.08 -1.42
C CYS A 19 -1.97 12.36 -0.41
N GLY A 20 -2.65 11.29 -0.83
CA GLY A 20 -3.55 10.50 -0.01
C GLY A 20 -2.82 9.80 1.13
N LEU A 21 -1.57 9.42 0.94
CA LEU A 21 -0.76 8.85 2.01
C LEU A 21 -0.44 9.90 3.09
N ALA A 22 -0.12 11.13 2.71
CA ALA A 22 0.08 12.21 3.68
C ALA A 22 -1.20 12.55 4.45
N GLY A 23 -2.36 12.52 3.78
CA GLY A 23 -3.67 12.64 4.42
C GLY A 23 -3.90 11.54 5.45
N ARG A 24 -3.65 10.27 5.08
CA ARG A 24 -3.77 9.13 5.99
C ARG A 24 -2.84 9.25 7.19
N MET A 25 -1.58 9.62 7.01
CA MET A 25 -0.61 9.73 8.13
C MET A 25 -1.03 10.77 9.18
N LYS A 26 -1.69 11.86 8.77
CA LYS A 26 -2.24 12.86 9.71
C LYS A 26 -3.38 12.29 10.56
N VAL A 27 -4.16 11.36 10.01
CA VAL A 27 -5.25 10.68 10.73
C VAL A 27 -4.67 9.61 11.67
N ASP A 28 -3.75 8.79 11.16
CA ASP A 28 -3.17 7.66 11.90
C ASP A 28 -2.22 8.12 13.04
N PHE A 29 -1.60 9.31 12.92
CA PHE A 29 -0.63 9.85 13.88
C PHE A 29 -0.89 11.35 14.17
N PRO A 30 -1.96 11.71 14.89
CA PRO A 30 -2.36 13.11 15.10
C PRO A 30 -1.32 13.96 15.83
N ASP A 31 -0.46 13.34 16.64
CA ASP A 31 0.61 14.03 17.39
C ASP A 31 1.86 14.36 16.53
N LYS A 32 1.91 13.86 15.30
CA LYS A 32 3.03 14.07 14.36
C LYS A 32 2.61 15.04 13.25
N ARG A 33 3.55 15.85 12.78
CA ARG A 33 3.37 16.85 11.73
C ARG A 33 3.88 16.31 10.40
N PHE A 34 3.01 16.36 9.39
CA PHE A 34 3.31 15.86 8.04
C PHE A 34 3.21 16.97 7.00
N VAL A 35 4.30 17.17 6.26
CA VAL A 35 4.35 17.94 5.02
C VAL A 35 4.42 16.93 3.86
N GLY A 36 3.51 17.02 2.90
CA GLY A 36 3.47 16.09 1.77
C GLY A 36 3.54 16.82 0.44
N THR A 37 4.10 16.19 -0.58
CA THR A 37 3.97 16.65 -1.96
C THR A 37 2.53 16.47 -2.44
N CYS A 38 1.92 17.49 -3.03
CA CYS A 38 0.58 17.37 -3.63
C CYS A 38 0.69 16.80 -5.06
N ALA A 39 1.12 15.55 -5.16
CA ALA A 39 1.07 14.78 -6.40
C ALA A 39 -0.15 13.86 -6.32
N ILE A 40 -1.22 14.22 -7.03
CA ILE A 40 -2.44 13.40 -7.14
C ILE A 40 -2.31 12.49 -8.36
N CYS A 41 -2.54 11.20 -8.17
CA CYS A 41 -2.77 10.29 -9.28
C CYS A 41 -4.22 10.45 -9.79
N PRO A 42 -4.44 10.90 -11.04
CA PRO A 42 -5.79 11.12 -11.57
C PRO A 42 -6.58 9.81 -11.68
N HIS A 43 -5.91 8.67 -11.78
CA HIS A 43 -6.56 7.36 -11.85
C HIS A 43 -7.09 6.89 -10.48
N MET A 44 -6.33 7.11 -9.40
CA MET A 44 -6.77 6.70 -8.06
C MET A 44 -8.01 7.46 -7.59
N LYS A 45 -8.15 8.75 -7.99
CA LYS A 45 -9.31 9.58 -7.64
C LYS A 45 -10.54 9.34 -8.53
N ARG A 46 -10.50 8.37 -9.45
CA ARG A 46 -11.71 7.86 -10.12
C ARG A 46 -12.56 7.02 -9.18
N VAL A 47 -12.01 6.52 -8.08
CA VAL A 47 -12.79 5.83 -7.04
C VAL A 47 -13.37 6.88 -6.09
N ASP A 48 -14.69 6.94 -6.02
CA ASP A 48 -15.46 7.80 -5.11
C ASP A 48 -16.56 7.01 -4.41
N LEU A 49 -17.15 7.58 -3.35
CA LEU A 49 -18.13 6.88 -2.52
C LEU A 49 -19.39 6.47 -3.30
N HIS A 50 -19.82 7.24 -4.30
CA HIS A 50 -21.00 6.90 -5.10
C HIS A 50 -20.72 5.70 -6.00
N ARG A 51 -19.54 5.66 -6.62
CA ARG A 51 -19.10 4.50 -7.42
C ARG A 51 -18.90 3.26 -6.58
N VAL A 52 -18.38 3.40 -5.36
CA VAL A 52 -18.23 2.27 -4.42
C VAL A 52 -19.59 1.71 -4.04
N LEU A 53 -20.54 2.57 -3.66
CA LEU A 53 -21.91 2.15 -3.36
C LEU A 53 -22.55 1.42 -4.56
N GLN A 54 -22.45 2.01 -5.75
CA GLN A 54 -23.02 1.43 -6.96
C GLN A 54 -22.46 0.04 -7.27
N VAL A 55 -21.15 -0.18 -7.13
CA VAL A 55 -20.53 -1.51 -7.35
C VAL A 55 -21.05 -2.54 -6.35
N LEU A 56 -21.32 -2.13 -5.10
CA LEU A 56 -21.80 -3.03 -4.06
C LEU A 56 -23.28 -3.40 -4.25
N GLU A 57 -24.09 -2.51 -4.80
CA GLU A 57 -25.53 -2.73 -5.04
C GLU A 57 -25.80 -3.51 -6.33
N ASP A 58 -25.19 -3.08 -7.44
CA ASP A 58 -25.43 -3.65 -8.77
C ASP A 58 -24.16 -3.50 -9.64
N PRO A 59 -23.20 -4.44 -9.55
CA PRO A 59 -21.95 -4.36 -10.30
C PRO A 59 -22.21 -4.53 -11.80
N ARG A 60 -21.74 -3.56 -12.60
CA ARG A 60 -21.80 -3.67 -14.06
C ARG A 60 -20.79 -4.71 -14.57
N PRO A 61 -21.01 -5.32 -15.75
CA PRO A 61 -20.05 -6.26 -16.34
C PRO A 61 -18.63 -5.68 -16.50
N ASP A 62 -18.48 -4.39 -16.81
CA ASP A 62 -17.17 -3.71 -16.93
C ASP A 62 -16.41 -3.56 -15.59
N GLN A 63 -17.09 -3.79 -14.47
CA GLN A 63 -16.53 -3.69 -13.11
C GLN A 63 -16.14 -5.05 -12.54
N ILE A 64 -16.46 -6.14 -13.24
CA ILE A 64 -16.06 -7.50 -12.88
C ILE A 64 -14.70 -7.78 -13.51
N VAL A 65 -13.70 -8.06 -12.67
CA VAL A 65 -12.34 -8.32 -13.15
C VAL A 65 -12.23 -9.78 -13.57
N GLU A 66 -12.24 -10.03 -14.87
CA GLU A 66 -12.01 -11.34 -15.46
C GLU A 66 -10.61 -11.42 -16.08
N ILE A 67 -9.88 -12.49 -15.78
CA ILE A 67 -8.52 -12.74 -16.28
C ILE A 67 -8.48 -14.19 -16.77
N ASP A 68 -7.91 -14.44 -17.94
CA ASP A 68 -7.80 -15.79 -18.48
C ASP A 68 -6.89 -16.67 -17.61
N ALA A 69 -7.20 -17.97 -17.56
CA ALA A 69 -6.50 -18.93 -16.70
C ALA A 69 -4.99 -18.99 -16.96
N THR A 70 -4.55 -18.80 -18.21
CA THR A 70 -3.12 -18.86 -18.55
C THR A 70 -2.38 -17.64 -17.98
N THR A 71 -2.95 -16.44 -18.12
CA THR A 71 -2.40 -15.21 -17.53
C THR A 71 -2.42 -15.28 -16.02
N GLN A 72 -3.53 -15.73 -15.41
CA GLN A 72 -3.65 -15.88 -13.97
C GLN A 72 -2.55 -16.78 -13.40
N GLN A 73 -2.35 -17.98 -13.97
CA GLN A 73 -1.32 -18.92 -13.50
C GLN A 73 0.10 -18.37 -13.64
N LYS A 74 0.40 -17.67 -14.74
CA LYS A 74 1.72 -17.07 -14.97
C LYS A 74 1.99 -15.91 -14.00
N ALA A 75 1.00 -15.05 -13.76
CA ALA A 75 1.10 -13.94 -12.82
C ALA A 75 1.24 -14.45 -11.37
N LEU A 76 0.42 -15.44 -10.99
CA LEU A 76 0.45 -16.06 -9.67
C LEU A 76 1.84 -16.59 -9.34
N ARG A 77 2.47 -17.34 -10.23
CA ARG A 77 3.84 -17.87 -10.02
C ARG A 77 4.87 -16.76 -9.73
N SER A 78 4.75 -15.60 -10.36
CA SER A 78 5.66 -14.47 -10.11
C SER A 78 5.40 -13.83 -8.74
N ILE A 79 4.13 -13.73 -8.34
CA ILE A 79 3.71 -13.20 -7.04
C ILE A 79 4.12 -14.16 -5.91
N GLU A 80 3.88 -15.46 -6.06
CA GLU A 80 4.31 -16.49 -5.10
C GLU A 80 5.83 -16.46 -4.92
N ARG A 81 6.60 -16.37 -6.00
CA ARG A 81 8.05 -16.21 -5.91
C ARG A 81 8.45 -14.93 -5.19
N MET A 82 7.76 -13.81 -5.41
CA MET A 82 8.03 -12.60 -4.63
C MET A 82 7.89 -12.88 -3.13
N PHE A 83 6.81 -13.56 -2.72
CA PHE A 83 6.60 -13.93 -1.32
C PHE A 83 7.68 -14.88 -0.80
N ASP A 84 7.99 -15.97 -1.52
CA ASP A 84 9.06 -16.93 -1.16
C ASP A 84 10.41 -16.23 -0.92
N TRP A 85 10.71 -15.20 -1.71
CA TRP A 85 11.96 -14.44 -1.62
C TRP A 85 11.94 -13.46 -0.45
N THR A 86 10.77 -12.93 -0.08
CA THR A 86 10.62 -12.01 1.06
C THR A 86 10.43 -12.71 2.40
N GLU A 87 9.92 -13.95 2.43
CA GLU A 87 9.83 -14.77 3.65
C GLU A 87 11.19 -15.25 4.15
N ARG A 88 12.17 -15.37 3.25
CA ARG A 88 13.58 -15.60 3.60
C ARG A 88 14.10 -14.36 4.34
N LYS A 89 13.93 -14.40 5.67
CA LYS A 89 14.34 -13.43 6.69
C LYS A 89 15.55 -12.58 6.28
N LEU A 90 15.47 -11.30 6.67
CA LEU A 90 16.56 -10.35 6.91
C LEU A 90 17.93 -10.93 6.59
N ASP A 91 18.39 -10.71 5.37
CA ASP A 91 19.80 -10.86 5.04
C ASP A 91 20.56 -9.74 5.78
N PRO A 92 21.36 -10.04 6.83
CA PRO A 92 22.07 -9.02 7.59
C PRO A 92 23.14 -8.32 6.75
N THR A 93 23.49 -8.86 5.58
CA THR A 93 24.41 -8.22 4.63
C THR A 93 23.74 -7.18 3.74
N ARG A 94 22.40 -7.09 3.77
CA ARG A 94 21.60 -6.12 3.01
C ARG A 94 20.90 -5.14 3.97
N PRO A 95 21.52 -3.98 4.26
CA PRO A 95 21.03 -3.02 5.27
C PRO A 95 19.67 -2.38 4.93
N HIS A 96 19.15 -2.58 3.71
CA HIS A 96 17.84 -2.09 3.27
C HIS A 96 16.80 -3.20 3.11
N SER A 97 17.11 -4.44 3.51
CA SER A 97 16.11 -5.50 3.64
C SER A 97 15.11 -5.08 4.71
N ASN A 98 13.96 -4.57 4.28
CA ASN A 98 12.85 -4.35 5.19
C ASN A 98 12.49 -5.73 5.78
N PRO A 99 12.25 -5.89 7.09
CA PRO A 99 11.82 -7.16 7.69
C PRO A 99 10.49 -7.70 7.15
N GLY A 100 9.96 -7.19 6.03
CA GLY A 100 8.58 -7.35 5.62
C GLY A 100 7.62 -6.81 6.69
N GLU A 101 6.33 -7.08 6.52
CA GLU A 101 5.38 -7.04 7.63
C GLU A 101 5.54 -8.27 8.54
N VAL A 102 6.78 -8.70 8.84
CA VAL A 102 7.05 -9.64 9.93
C VAL A 102 7.04 -8.87 11.25
N THR A 103 5.91 -8.21 11.48
CA THR A 103 5.43 -7.91 12.81
C THR A 103 4.08 -8.59 12.89
N GLY A 104 4.12 -9.90 13.16
CA GLY A 104 3.19 -10.40 14.15
C GLY A 104 3.41 -9.56 15.40
N ALA A 105 2.65 -8.48 15.53
CA ALA A 105 2.24 -8.05 16.85
C ALA A 105 1.26 -9.13 17.34
N PRO A 106 1.23 -9.42 18.66
CA PRO A 106 0.21 -10.27 19.24
C PRO A 106 -1.20 -9.78 18.89
#